data_AF-A0AAU8M1H9-F1
#
_entry.id   AF-A0AAU8M1H9-F1
#
_cell.length_a   1.000
_cell.length_b   1.000
_cell.length_c   1.000
_cell.angle_alpha   90.00
_cell.angle_beta   90.00
_cell.angle_gamma   90.00
#
_symmetry.space_group_name_H-M   'P 1'
#
loop_
_entity.id
_entity.type
_entity.pdbx_description
1 polymer ?
#
loop_
_entity_poly.entity_id
_entity_poly.type
_entity_poly.pdbx_seq_one_letter_code
_entity_poly.pdbx_strand_id
1 'polypeptide(L)'
;MIQKKIPPQYTIKILKKRLLLFLMLLFLADFVFIALHSIEALTSLIENDLYSLYKDGGYSEIYQYIKWFWIIILISYLSITNKSIHYGSWVLIFTYILFDDAFEIHENLGRNITEYLTFLQPLGLRIQDIGELVISSFAGIILLFFIAFSYMHGNERFRKISRDMFVLLSVSAFMSIFFDIAHSSIHIGRITTGIFGVAEDGGEMFSASLMLYYIFFQSLTNQNDDTFSFIDNFLPNTLKKSLKIPDNQ
;
A
#
# COMPACT_ATOMS: atom_id res chain seq x y z
N MET A 1 -36.45 28.80 -15.61
CA MET A 1 -35.16 28.19 -16.04
C MET A 1 -35.18 26.74 -15.56
N ILE A 2 -35.53 25.80 -16.44
CA ILE A 2 -35.72 24.39 -16.08
C ILE A 2 -34.34 23.74 -15.95
N GLN A 3 -33.88 23.45 -14.73
CA GLN A 3 -32.75 22.55 -14.52
C GLN A 3 -33.13 21.18 -15.08
N LYS A 4 -32.63 20.85 -16.28
CA LYS A 4 -32.70 19.48 -16.81
C LYS A 4 -31.94 18.59 -15.84
N LYS A 5 -32.67 17.82 -15.01
CA LYS A 5 -32.09 16.73 -14.21
C LYS A 5 -31.38 15.78 -15.17
N ILE A 6 -30.06 15.70 -15.05
CA ILE A 6 -29.25 14.72 -15.79
C ILE A 6 -29.76 13.33 -15.38
N PRO A 7 -30.08 12.43 -16.32
CA PRO A 7 -30.58 11.11 -15.97
C PRO A 7 -29.52 10.33 -15.18
N PRO A 8 -29.89 9.56 -14.14
CA PRO A 8 -28.96 8.94 -13.20
C PRO A 8 -27.89 8.05 -13.86
N GLN A 9 -28.22 7.39 -14.98
CA GLN A 9 -27.27 6.60 -15.77
C GLN A 9 -26.08 7.41 -16.35
N TYR A 10 -26.29 8.70 -16.68
CA TYR A 10 -25.24 9.57 -17.19
C TYR A 10 -24.29 10.00 -16.06
N THR A 11 -24.82 10.22 -14.86
CA THR A 11 -24.03 10.57 -13.66
C THR A 11 -23.06 9.45 -13.30
N ILE A 12 -23.51 8.19 -13.32
CA ILE A 12 -22.65 7.02 -13.03
C ILE A 12 -21.54 6.88 -14.07
N LYS A 13 -21.85 7.06 -15.37
CA LYS A 13 -20.85 6.98 -16.44
C LYS A 13 -19.78 8.07 -16.32
N ILE A 14 -20.18 9.29 -15.97
CA ILE A 14 -19.26 10.42 -15.74
C ILE A 14 -18.38 10.15 -14.52
N LEU A 15 -18.97 9.67 -13.42
CA LEU A 15 -18.23 9.34 -12.19
C LEU A 15 -17.15 8.27 -12.45
N LYS A 16 -17.50 7.17 -13.14
CA LYS A 16 -16.54 6.12 -13.52
C LYS A 16 -15.37 6.66 -14.35
N LYS A 17 -15.62 7.56 -15.30
CA LYS A 17 -14.55 8.20 -16.09
C LYS A 17 -13.62 9.05 -15.22
N ARG A 18 -14.18 9.81 -14.27
CA ARG A 18 -13.39 10.64 -13.35
C ARG A 18 -12.53 9.80 -12.41
N LEU A 19 -13.09 8.70 -11.90
CA LEU A 19 -12.37 7.73 -11.09
C LEU A 19 -11.21 7.07 -11.86
N LEU A 20 -11.46 6.66 -13.10
CA LEU A 20 -10.40 6.11 -13.96
C LEU A 20 -9.33 7.16 -14.24
N LEU A 21 -9.71 8.41 -14.54
CA LEU A 21 -8.77 9.50 -14.72
C LEU A 21 -7.92 9.72 -13.46
N PHE A 22 -8.51 9.67 -12.27
CA PHE A 22 -7.79 9.79 -11.01
C PHE A 22 -6.73 8.69 -10.86
N LEU A 23 -7.10 7.42 -11.09
CA LEU A 23 -6.15 6.30 -11.06
C LEU A 23 -5.02 6.48 -12.09
N MET A 24 -5.35 6.90 -13.32
CA MET A 24 -4.36 7.14 -14.37
C MET A 24 -3.37 8.24 -13.99
N LEU A 25 -3.83 9.29 -13.29
CA LEU A 25 -2.95 10.36 -12.82
C LEU A 25 -2.02 9.88 -11.69
N LEU A 26 -2.50 9.05 -10.76
CA LEU A 26 -1.65 8.45 -9.73
C LEU A 26 -0.55 7.58 -10.35
N PHE A 27 -0.92 6.67 -11.26
CA PHE A 27 0.05 5.83 -11.96
C PHE A 27 1.01 6.63 -12.84
N LEU A 28 0.53 7.68 -13.51
CA LEU A 28 1.40 8.55 -14.28
C LEU A 28 2.47 9.20 -13.39
N ALA A 29 2.09 9.64 -12.19
CA ALA A 29 3.05 10.18 -11.23
C ALA A 29 4.06 9.10 -10.78
N ASP A 30 3.61 7.88 -10.46
CA ASP A 30 4.49 6.75 -10.14
C ASP A 30 5.51 6.49 -11.27
N PHE A 31 5.04 6.43 -12.52
CA PHE A 31 5.91 6.27 -13.69
C PHE A 31 6.90 7.43 -13.88
N VAL A 32 6.49 8.66 -13.59
CA VAL A 32 7.39 9.83 -13.66
C VAL A 32 8.53 9.69 -12.66
N PHE A 33 8.27 9.26 -11.43
CA PHE A 33 9.33 9.03 -10.45
C PHE A 33 10.29 7.90 -10.86
N ILE A 34 9.76 6.78 -11.36
CA ILE A 34 10.59 5.69 -11.89
C ILE A 34 11.45 6.17 -13.07
N ALA A 35 10.90 7.00 -13.96
CA ALA A 35 11.64 7.56 -15.09
C ALA A 35 12.72 8.55 -14.64
N LEU A 36 12.42 9.41 -13.65
CA LEU A 36 13.39 10.36 -13.09
C LEU A 36 14.55 9.62 -12.42
N HIS A 37 14.28 8.59 -11.63
CA HIS A 37 15.32 7.72 -11.07
C HIS A 37 16.14 7.05 -12.17
N SER A 38 15.51 6.56 -13.23
CA SER A 38 16.24 5.93 -14.34
C SER A 38 17.18 6.92 -15.05
N ILE A 39 16.77 8.19 -15.19
CA ILE A 39 17.61 9.24 -15.78
C ILE A 39 18.78 9.58 -14.85
N GLU A 40 18.52 9.74 -13.55
CA GLU A 40 19.56 9.98 -12.53
C GLU A 40 20.56 8.83 -12.46
N ALA A 41 20.10 7.58 -12.44
CA ALA A 41 20.96 6.41 -12.30
C ALA A 41 21.80 6.07 -13.55
N LEU A 42 21.31 6.45 -14.76
CA LEU A 42 21.93 6.07 -16.03
C LEU A 42 22.66 7.23 -16.75
N THR A 43 22.42 8.48 -16.33
CA THR A 43 22.95 9.66 -17.02
C THR A 43 23.49 10.68 -16.02
N SER A 44 24.37 11.58 -16.48
CA SER A 44 24.82 12.72 -15.68
C SER A 44 23.94 13.97 -15.85
N LEU A 45 22.69 13.81 -16.34
CA LEU A 45 21.79 14.94 -16.58
C LEU A 45 21.16 15.47 -15.29
N ILE A 46 21.02 14.60 -14.29
CA ILE A 46 20.47 14.91 -12.97
C ILE A 46 21.51 14.44 -11.95
N GLU A 47 22.15 15.39 -11.27
CA GLU A 47 23.12 15.11 -10.19
C GLU A 47 22.49 15.49 -8.85
N ASN A 48 21.35 14.86 -8.52
CA ASN A 48 20.65 15.08 -7.26
C ASN A 48 19.97 13.78 -6.82
N ASP A 49 20.42 13.26 -5.68
CA ASP A 49 19.98 11.99 -5.10
C ASP A 49 18.51 12.01 -4.67
N LEU A 50 17.88 13.18 -4.50
CA LEU A 50 16.45 13.31 -4.19
C LEU A 50 15.52 12.74 -5.28
N TYR A 51 16.03 12.52 -6.50
CA TYR A 51 15.31 11.85 -7.59
C TYR A 51 15.51 10.33 -7.63
N SER A 52 16.40 9.79 -6.80
CA SER A 52 16.54 8.35 -6.65
C SER A 52 15.31 7.77 -5.94
N LEU A 53 14.86 6.58 -6.37
CA LEU A 53 13.81 5.86 -5.67
C LEU A 53 14.27 5.39 -4.29
N TYR A 54 15.54 5.00 -4.17
CA TYR A 54 16.17 4.45 -2.95
C TYR A 54 16.51 5.48 -1.88
N LYS A 55 16.14 6.75 -2.08
CA LYS A 55 16.58 7.83 -1.21
C LYS A 55 15.54 8.07 -0.13
N ASP A 56 15.91 7.80 1.11
CA ASP A 56 15.14 8.21 2.28
C ASP A 56 15.03 9.75 2.32
N GLY A 57 13.83 10.24 2.55
CA GLY A 57 13.41 11.63 2.38
C GLY A 57 13.33 12.12 0.93
N GLY A 58 13.45 11.23 -0.06
CA GLY A 58 13.41 11.53 -1.48
C GLY A 58 12.04 11.96 -1.99
N TYR A 59 11.96 12.50 -3.21
CA TYR A 59 10.69 13.00 -3.73
C TYR A 59 9.65 11.89 -3.98
N SER A 60 10.09 10.71 -4.39
CA SER A 60 9.22 9.53 -4.55
C SER A 60 8.61 9.11 -3.22
N GLU A 61 9.42 9.10 -2.16
CA GLU A 61 9.01 8.69 -0.82
C GLU A 61 8.04 9.70 -0.19
N ILE A 62 8.33 11.01 -0.28
CA ILE A 62 7.39 12.07 0.12
C ILE A 62 6.06 11.91 -0.61
N TYR A 63 6.09 11.55 -1.89
CA TYR A 63 4.86 11.28 -2.64
C TYR A 63 4.10 10.05 -2.10
N GLN A 64 4.80 9.00 -1.66
CA GLN A 64 4.18 7.89 -0.94
C GLN A 64 3.56 8.33 0.39
N TYR A 65 4.23 9.16 1.19
CA TYR A 65 3.69 9.70 2.44
C TYR A 65 2.38 10.45 2.24
N ILE A 66 2.29 11.24 1.16
CA ILE A 66 1.06 11.95 0.78
C ILE A 66 -0.06 10.94 0.48
N LYS A 67 0.25 9.82 -0.20
CA LYS A 67 -0.74 8.76 -0.47
C LYS A 67 -1.22 8.10 0.82
N TRP A 68 -0.33 7.75 1.75
CA TRP A 68 -0.70 7.21 3.06
C TRP A 68 -1.56 8.19 3.87
N PHE A 69 -1.17 9.46 3.91
CA PHE A 69 -1.93 10.52 4.57
C PHE A 69 -3.36 10.63 4.02
N TRP A 70 -3.54 10.62 2.70
CA TRP A 70 -4.88 10.65 2.11
C TRP A 70 -5.69 9.38 2.38
N ILE A 71 -5.06 8.21 2.41
CA ILE A 71 -5.71 6.96 2.82
C ILE A 71 -6.23 7.10 4.25
N ILE A 72 -5.42 7.60 5.20
CA ILE A 72 -5.82 7.85 6.59
C ILE A 72 -7.05 8.76 6.66
N ILE A 73 -7.05 9.88 5.93
CA ILE A 73 -8.19 10.82 5.88
C ILE A 73 -9.45 10.12 5.35
N LEU A 74 -9.34 9.38 4.25
CA LEU A 74 -10.48 8.76 3.59
C LEU A 74 -11.08 7.62 4.42
N ILE A 75 -10.25 6.82 5.10
CA ILE A 75 -10.73 5.78 6.02
C ILE A 75 -11.37 6.43 7.26
N SER A 76 -10.79 7.51 7.77
CA SER A 76 -11.39 8.27 8.88
C SER A 76 -12.76 8.84 8.48
N TYR A 77 -12.87 9.38 7.27
CA TYR A 77 -14.14 9.81 6.69
C TYR A 77 -15.15 8.66 6.60
N LEU A 78 -14.74 7.47 6.13
CA LEU A 78 -15.59 6.28 6.09
C LEU A 78 -16.04 5.83 7.48
N SER A 79 -15.16 5.91 8.49
CA SER A 79 -15.50 5.64 9.89
C SER A 79 -16.66 6.50 10.37
N ILE A 80 -16.59 7.81 10.08
CA ILE A 80 -17.59 8.80 10.47
C ILE A 80 -18.90 8.61 9.70
N THR A 81 -18.84 8.50 8.37
CA THR A 81 -20.04 8.39 7.52
C THR A 81 -20.77 7.07 7.72
N ASN A 82 -20.05 5.99 7.98
CA ASN A 82 -20.66 4.68 8.28
C ASN A 82 -20.96 4.47 9.77
N LYS A 83 -20.64 5.44 10.64
CA LYS A 83 -20.79 5.33 12.11
C LYS A 83 -20.21 4.03 12.66
N SER A 84 -19.03 3.65 12.17
CA SER A 84 -18.41 2.37 12.48
C SER A 84 -16.97 2.57 12.94
N ILE A 85 -16.74 2.38 14.24
CA ILE A 85 -15.41 2.55 14.85
C ILE A 85 -14.39 1.52 14.34
N HIS A 86 -14.84 0.41 13.74
CA HIS A 86 -13.99 -0.65 13.22
C HIS A 86 -13.02 -0.18 12.14
N TYR A 87 -13.38 0.84 11.35
CA TYR A 87 -12.47 1.50 10.40
C TYR A 87 -11.25 2.12 11.09
N GLY A 88 -11.33 2.43 12.38
CA GLY A 88 -10.20 2.92 13.19
C GLY A 88 -9.01 1.96 13.23
N SER A 89 -9.22 0.65 13.06
CA SER A 89 -8.12 -0.31 12.96
C SER A 89 -7.26 -0.11 11.72
N TRP A 90 -7.88 0.23 10.58
CA TRP A 90 -7.13 0.59 9.37
C TRP A 90 -6.49 1.97 9.46
N VAL A 91 -7.15 2.93 10.10
CA VAL A 91 -6.53 4.24 10.41
C VAL A 91 -5.25 4.03 11.20
N LEU A 92 -5.27 3.16 12.21
CA LEU A 92 -4.11 2.83 13.03
C LEU A 92 -2.98 2.21 12.19
N ILE A 93 -3.30 1.27 11.30
CA ILE A 93 -2.30 0.66 10.40
C ILE A 93 -1.62 1.71 9.52
N PHE A 94 -2.39 2.50 8.77
CA PHE A 94 -1.78 3.44 7.83
C PHE A 94 -1.08 4.59 8.54
N THR A 95 -1.52 4.96 9.75
CA THR A 95 -0.79 5.90 10.60
C THR A 95 0.55 5.31 11.04
N TYR A 96 0.57 4.02 11.42
CA TYR A 96 1.83 3.34 11.74
C TYR A 96 2.75 3.32 10.53
N ILE A 97 2.31 2.83 9.37
CA ILE A 97 3.12 2.77 8.13
C ILE A 97 3.72 4.15 7.82
N LEU A 98 2.89 5.20 7.79
CA LEU A 98 3.37 6.55 7.52
C LEU A 98 4.45 7.03 8.51
N PHE A 99 4.29 6.75 9.80
CA PHE A 99 5.26 7.17 10.82
C PHE A 99 6.49 6.28 10.88
N ASP A 100 6.32 4.99 10.60
CA ASP A 100 7.39 4.03 10.53
C ASP A 100 8.37 4.42 9.43
N ASP A 101 7.88 4.70 8.22
CA ASP A 101 8.69 5.17 7.10
C ASP A 101 9.27 6.58 7.41
N ALA A 102 8.43 7.55 7.77
CA ALA A 102 8.87 8.94 7.94
C ALA A 102 9.85 9.19 9.10
N PHE A 103 9.92 8.27 10.07
CA PHE A 103 10.86 8.34 11.19
C PHE A 103 11.81 7.15 11.24
N GLU A 104 11.83 6.31 10.20
CA GLU A 104 12.68 5.13 10.07
C GLU A 104 12.61 4.25 11.35
N ILE A 105 11.41 4.03 11.90
CA ILE A 105 11.26 3.41 13.23
C ILE A 105 11.76 1.96 13.19
N HIS A 106 11.34 1.18 12.19
CA HIS A 106 11.78 -0.22 12.04
C HIS A 106 13.27 -0.35 11.76
N GLU A 107 13.88 0.58 11.02
CA GLU A 107 15.34 0.62 10.80
C GLU A 107 16.11 0.92 12.08
N ASN A 108 15.71 1.98 12.79
CA ASN A 108 16.39 2.41 14.00
C ASN A 108 16.28 1.36 15.12
N LEU A 109 15.10 0.78 15.30
CA LEU A 109 14.90 -0.31 16.25
C LEU A 109 15.57 -1.61 15.79
N GLY A 110 15.52 -1.93 14.50
CA GLY A 110 16.17 -3.11 13.91
C GLY A 110 17.69 -3.09 14.11
N ARG A 111 18.29 -1.93 13.87
CA ARG A 111 19.72 -1.66 14.14
C ARG A 111 20.06 -1.84 15.62
N ASN A 112 19.22 -1.33 16.53
CA ASN A 112 19.46 -1.46 17.97
C ASN A 112 19.42 -2.91 18.47
N ILE A 113 18.59 -3.77 17.86
CA ILE A 113 18.51 -5.18 18.27
C ILE A 113 19.60 -6.05 17.65
N THR A 114 20.31 -5.56 16.62
CA THR A 114 21.36 -6.28 15.89
C THR A 114 22.46 -6.80 16.81
N GLU A 115 22.81 -6.05 17.87
CA GLU A 115 23.83 -6.45 18.85
C GLU A 115 23.45 -7.70 19.67
N TYR A 116 22.16 -8.02 19.77
CA TYR A 116 21.65 -9.19 20.49
C TYR A 116 21.43 -10.40 19.58
N LEU A 117 21.52 -10.23 18.25
CA LEU A 117 21.34 -11.28 17.27
C LEU A 117 22.68 -11.96 16.98
N THR A 118 22.93 -13.13 17.59
CA THR A 118 24.22 -13.84 17.52
C THR A 118 24.25 -15.00 16.51
N PHE A 119 23.29 -15.08 15.59
CA PHE A 119 23.19 -16.17 14.62
C PHE A 119 23.97 -15.92 13.32
N LEU A 120 24.31 -17.00 12.62
CA LEU A 120 24.84 -16.98 11.26
C LEU A 120 23.84 -16.31 10.31
N GLN A 121 24.31 -15.37 9.48
CA GLN A 121 23.55 -14.64 8.45
C GLN A 121 22.83 -15.61 7.50
N PRO A 122 21.54 -15.93 7.73
CA PRO A 122 20.81 -16.85 6.89
C PRO A 122 20.58 -16.17 5.54
N LEU A 123 20.68 -16.93 4.44
CA LEU A 123 20.37 -16.46 3.09
C LEU A 123 21.26 -15.31 2.56
N GLY A 124 22.34 -14.94 3.26
CA GLY A 124 23.21 -13.83 2.86
C GLY A 124 22.73 -12.44 3.29
N LEU A 125 21.67 -12.38 4.12
CA LEU A 125 21.14 -11.13 4.65
C LEU A 125 22.09 -10.48 5.66
N ARG A 126 22.10 -9.14 5.70
CA ARG A 126 22.79 -8.41 6.76
C ARG A 126 22.02 -8.65 8.07
N ILE A 127 22.74 -8.64 9.19
CA ILE A 127 22.12 -8.81 10.51
C ILE A 127 21.10 -7.68 10.78
N GLN A 128 21.37 -6.48 10.24
CA GLN A 128 20.45 -5.34 10.30
C GLN A 128 19.12 -5.64 9.59
N ASP A 129 19.13 -6.16 8.36
CA ASP A 129 17.92 -6.51 7.59
C ASP A 129 17.03 -7.50 8.37
N ILE A 130 17.66 -8.41 9.13
CA ILE A 130 16.95 -9.37 9.98
C ILE A 130 16.36 -8.66 11.21
N GLY A 131 17.08 -7.70 11.79
CA GLY A 131 16.58 -6.84 12.85
C GLY A 131 15.34 -6.05 12.40
N GLU A 132 15.41 -5.42 11.23
CA GLU A 132 14.30 -4.71 10.59
C GLU A 132 13.10 -5.63 10.39
N LEU A 133 13.31 -6.80 9.79
CA LEU A 133 12.24 -7.78 9.57
C LEU A 133 11.58 -8.23 10.89
N VAL A 134 12.35 -8.39 11.98
CA VAL A 134 11.82 -8.75 13.30
C VAL A 134 10.95 -7.63 13.87
N ILE A 135 11.41 -6.38 13.82
CA ILE A 135 10.64 -5.23 14.33
C ILE A 135 9.36 -5.04 13.51
N SER A 136 9.47 -5.04 12.18
CA SER A 136 8.33 -4.90 11.27
C SER A 136 7.33 -6.04 11.43
N SER A 137 7.80 -7.29 11.60
CA SER A 137 6.92 -8.44 11.86
C SER A 137 6.21 -8.32 13.21
N PHE A 138 6.92 -7.89 14.25
CA PHE A 138 6.33 -7.72 15.58
C PHE A 138 5.25 -6.63 15.58
N ALA A 139 5.54 -5.47 15.00
CA ALA A 139 4.56 -4.41 14.82
C ALA A 139 3.37 -4.87 13.96
N GLY A 140 3.64 -5.57 12.86
CA GLY A 140 2.65 -6.17 11.98
C GLY A 140 1.70 -7.10 12.72
N ILE A 141 2.19 -8.00 13.58
CA ILE A 141 1.36 -8.90 14.39
C ILE A 141 0.42 -8.12 15.32
N ILE A 142 0.94 -7.10 16.01
CA ILE A 142 0.14 -6.25 16.91
C ILE A 142 -0.97 -5.55 16.13
N LEU A 143 -0.64 -4.98 14.97
CA LEU A 143 -1.59 -4.26 14.12
C LEU A 143 -2.65 -5.20 13.52
N LEU A 144 -2.23 -6.37 13.03
CA LEU A 144 -3.12 -7.39 12.50
C LEU A 144 -4.09 -7.92 13.55
N PHE A 145 -3.70 -7.96 14.83
CA PHE A 145 -4.61 -8.28 15.93
C PHE A 145 -5.77 -7.28 16.01
N PHE A 146 -5.52 -5.97 15.90
CA PHE A 146 -6.58 -4.96 15.89
C PHE A 146 -7.51 -5.07 14.68
N ILE A 147 -6.97 -5.39 13.51
CA ILE A 147 -7.76 -5.66 12.30
C ILE A 147 -8.61 -6.91 12.47
N ALA A 148 -8.03 -8.01 12.95
CA ALA A 148 -8.75 -9.27 13.15
C ALA A 148 -9.91 -9.08 14.14
N PHE A 149 -9.66 -8.41 15.27
CA PHE A 149 -10.70 -8.06 16.23
C PHE A 149 -11.81 -7.20 15.60
N SER A 150 -11.43 -6.16 14.85
CA SER A 150 -12.38 -5.29 14.16
C SER A 150 -13.15 -6.02 13.06
N TYR A 151 -12.54 -6.98 12.37
CA TYR A 151 -13.14 -7.80 11.33
C TYR A 151 -14.22 -8.72 11.87
N MET A 152 -13.95 -9.36 13.02
CA MET A 152 -14.91 -10.23 13.68
C MET A 152 -16.17 -9.47 14.11
N HIS A 153 -16.05 -8.21 14.54
CA HIS A 153 -17.17 -7.42 15.07
C HIS A 153 -17.77 -6.42 14.07
N GLY A 154 -17.08 -6.15 12.96
CA GLY A 154 -17.49 -5.19 11.96
C GLY A 154 -18.65 -5.65 11.08
N ASN A 155 -19.36 -4.69 10.50
CA ASN A 155 -20.44 -4.96 9.57
C ASN A 155 -19.93 -5.52 8.23
N GLU A 156 -20.83 -6.04 7.40
CA GLU A 156 -20.48 -6.67 6.12
C GLU A 156 -19.70 -5.73 5.19
N ARG A 157 -20.09 -4.44 5.14
CA ARG A 157 -19.38 -3.42 4.35
C ARG A 157 -17.92 -3.28 4.81
N PHE A 158 -17.69 -3.16 6.12
CA PHE A 158 -16.35 -3.10 6.70
C PHE A 158 -15.54 -4.34 6.39
N ARG A 159 -16.13 -5.54 6.52
CA ARG A 159 -15.45 -6.81 6.20
C ARG A 159 -15.05 -6.88 4.73
N LYS A 160 -15.92 -6.45 3.82
CA LYS A 160 -15.64 -6.42 2.38
C LYS A 160 -14.48 -5.47 2.05
N ILE A 161 -14.52 -4.25 2.60
CA ILE A 161 -13.44 -3.26 2.44
C ILE A 161 -12.14 -3.78 3.05
N SER A 162 -12.20 -4.36 4.26
CA SER A 162 -11.02 -4.88 4.95
C SER A 162 -10.35 -6.02 4.18
N ARG A 163 -11.14 -6.91 3.56
CA ARG A 163 -10.57 -8.00 2.76
C ARG A 163 -9.83 -7.46 1.54
N ASP A 164 -10.42 -6.51 0.82
CA ASP A 164 -9.78 -5.88 -0.33
C ASP A 164 -8.52 -5.09 0.08
N MET A 165 -8.59 -4.30 1.16
CA MET A 165 -7.43 -3.56 1.70
C MET A 165 -6.33 -4.50 2.19
N PHE A 166 -6.67 -5.61 2.84
CA PHE A 166 -5.69 -6.60 3.29
C PHE A 166 -4.96 -7.24 2.11
N VAL A 167 -5.67 -7.57 1.03
CA VAL A 167 -5.03 -8.08 -0.20
C VAL A 167 -4.10 -7.03 -0.80
N LEU A 168 -4.54 -5.78 -0.93
CA LEU A 168 -3.69 -4.71 -1.49
C LEU A 168 -2.47 -4.41 -0.62
N LEU A 169 -2.64 -4.39 0.71
CA LEU A 169 -1.53 -4.22 1.65
C LEU A 169 -0.57 -5.41 1.59
N SER A 170 -1.08 -6.63 1.44
CA SER A 170 -0.25 -7.83 1.28
C SER A 170 0.56 -7.79 -0.02
N VAL A 171 0.00 -7.25 -1.10
CA VAL A 171 0.75 -7.02 -2.34
C VAL A 171 1.87 -6.00 -2.10
N SER A 172 1.58 -4.89 -1.40
CA SER A 172 2.60 -3.90 -1.04
C SER A 172 3.72 -4.52 -0.20
N ALA A 173 3.38 -5.20 0.91
CA ALA A 173 4.36 -5.85 1.78
C ALA A 173 5.15 -6.96 1.07
N PHE A 174 4.54 -7.65 0.11
CA PHE A 174 5.26 -8.58 -0.75
C PHE A 174 6.29 -7.84 -1.61
N MET A 175 5.93 -6.70 -2.22
CA MET A 175 6.89 -5.91 -3.00
C MET A 175 8.07 -5.48 -2.13
N SER A 176 7.82 -4.91 -0.95
CA SER A 176 8.84 -4.50 0.02
C SER A 176 9.75 -5.65 0.42
N ILE A 177 9.18 -6.70 1.03
CA ILE A 177 9.98 -7.73 1.70
C ILE A 177 10.64 -8.67 0.70
N PHE A 178 9.92 -9.09 -0.34
CA PHE A 178 10.45 -10.09 -1.28
C PHE A 178 11.56 -9.50 -2.13
N PHE A 179 11.37 -8.29 -2.67
CA PHE A 179 12.38 -7.69 -3.53
C PHE A 179 13.56 -7.17 -2.73
N ASP A 180 13.39 -6.69 -1.50
CA ASP A 180 14.51 -6.35 -0.61
C ASP A 180 15.38 -7.59 -0.31
N ILE A 181 14.75 -8.71 0.10
CA ILE A 181 15.47 -9.97 0.36
C ILE A 181 16.16 -10.48 -0.91
N ALA A 182 15.49 -10.41 -2.07
CA ALA A 182 16.07 -10.85 -3.34
C ALA A 182 17.26 -9.96 -3.74
N HIS A 183 17.13 -8.65 -3.56
CA HIS A 183 18.14 -7.64 -3.86
C HIS A 183 19.39 -7.81 -2.99
N SER A 184 19.20 -7.99 -1.68
CA SER A 184 20.27 -8.22 -0.71
C SER A 184 20.96 -9.59 -0.89
N SER A 185 20.23 -10.62 -1.33
CA SER A 185 20.76 -11.98 -1.50
C SER A 185 21.44 -12.23 -2.86
N ILE A 186 21.08 -11.47 -3.91
CA ILE A 186 21.50 -11.74 -5.30
C ILE A 186 22.37 -10.60 -5.84
N HIS A 187 23.69 -10.74 -5.74
CA HIS A 187 24.66 -9.78 -6.30
C HIS A 187 25.19 -10.19 -7.68
N ILE A 188 24.29 -10.29 -8.68
CA ILE A 188 24.65 -10.75 -10.04
C ILE A 188 25.09 -9.59 -10.97
N GLY A 189 24.98 -8.33 -10.52
CA GLY A 189 25.50 -7.16 -11.24
C GLY A 189 24.61 -5.91 -11.11
N ARG A 190 25.16 -4.74 -11.47
CA ARG A 190 24.51 -3.43 -11.28
C ARG A 190 23.12 -3.31 -11.91
N ILE A 191 22.90 -3.97 -13.06
CA ILE A 191 21.61 -3.94 -13.77
C ILE A 191 20.55 -4.78 -13.03
N THR A 192 20.90 -5.99 -12.58
CA THR A 192 19.94 -6.83 -11.83
C THR A 192 19.59 -6.22 -10.49
N THR A 193 20.57 -5.62 -9.82
CA THR A 193 20.40 -4.85 -8.58
C THR A 193 19.40 -3.70 -8.80
N GLY A 194 19.59 -2.89 -9.86
CA GLY A 194 18.67 -1.80 -10.19
C GLY A 194 17.26 -2.26 -10.58
N ILE A 195 17.11 -3.42 -11.25
CA ILE A 195 15.78 -3.95 -11.59
C ILE A 195 15.03 -4.37 -10.33
N PHE A 196 15.70 -5.04 -9.38
CA PHE A 196 15.04 -5.45 -8.14
C PHE A 196 14.65 -4.25 -7.28
N GLY A 197 15.52 -3.24 -7.14
CA GLY A 197 15.16 -2.03 -6.41
C GLY A 197 14.00 -1.26 -7.07
N VAL A 198 13.98 -1.12 -8.40
CA VAL A 198 12.83 -0.49 -9.09
C VAL A 198 11.55 -1.32 -8.91
N ALA A 199 11.65 -2.65 -8.87
CA ALA A 199 10.51 -3.52 -8.65
C ALA A 199 9.97 -3.44 -7.21
N GLU A 200 10.86 -3.26 -6.24
CA GLU A 200 10.56 -3.00 -4.83
C GLU A 200 9.82 -1.67 -4.66
N ASP A 201 10.53 -0.54 -4.78
CA ASP A 201 9.99 0.80 -4.55
C ASP A 201 8.87 1.14 -5.52
N GLY A 202 9.06 0.81 -6.80
CA GLY A 202 8.02 1.05 -7.81
C GLY A 202 6.78 0.21 -7.55
N GLY A 203 6.95 -1.04 -7.12
CA GLY A 203 5.87 -1.94 -6.75
C GLY A 203 5.05 -1.43 -5.56
N GLU A 204 5.73 -0.90 -4.55
CA GLU A 204 5.09 -0.23 -3.41
C GLU A 204 4.32 1.02 -3.85
N MET A 205 4.94 1.88 -4.66
CA MET A 205 4.29 3.09 -5.18
C MET A 205 2.98 2.77 -5.91
N PHE A 206 2.98 1.79 -6.80
CA PHE A 206 1.79 1.34 -7.51
C PHE A 206 0.74 0.74 -6.57
N SER A 207 1.18 -0.02 -5.56
CA SER A 207 0.30 -0.62 -4.55
C SER A 207 -0.39 0.45 -3.70
N ALA A 208 0.35 1.47 -3.25
CA ALA A 208 -0.17 2.65 -2.56
C ALA A 208 -1.19 3.41 -3.42
N SER A 209 -0.90 3.59 -4.72
CA SER A 209 -1.82 4.23 -5.67
C SER A 209 -3.12 3.45 -5.85
N LEU A 210 -3.06 2.11 -5.90
CA LEU A 210 -4.25 1.25 -5.94
C LEU A 210 -5.06 1.33 -4.64
N MET A 211 -4.41 1.33 -3.48
CA MET A 211 -5.08 1.47 -2.18
C MET A 211 -5.78 2.83 -2.06
N LEU A 212 -5.10 3.91 -2.42
CA LEU A 212 -5.67 5.26 -2.40
C LEU A 212 -6.86 5.38 -3.36
N TYR A 213 -6.72 4.89 -4.60
CA TYR A 213 -7.82 4.84 -5.56
C TYR A 213 -9.01 4.04 -5.01
N TYR A 214 -8.75 2.85 -4.46
CA TYR A 214 -9.78 1.98 -3.94
C TYR A 214 -10.56 2.64 -2.80
N ILE A 215 -9.86 3.21 -1.81
CA ILE A 215 -10.55 3.82 -0.68
C ILE A 215 -11.27 5.12 -1.06
N PHE A 216 -10.70 5.89 -1.99
CA PHE A 216 -11.38 7.03 -2.58
C PHE A 216 -12.67 6.61 -3.28
N PHE A 217 -12.62 5.53 -4.07
CA PHE A 217 -13.82 4.95 -4.67
C PHE A 217 -14.87 4.59 -3.60
N GLN A 218 -14.46 3.91 -2.52
CA GLN A 218 -15.38 3.54 -1.43
C GLN A 218 -15.97 4.74 -0.70
N SER A 219 -15.22 5.85 -0.61
CA SER A 219 -15.71 7.09 0.01
C SER A 219 -16.85 7.75 -0.79
N LEU A 220 -16.93 7.46 -2.10
CA LEU A 220 -17.98 8.00 -2.98
C LEU A 220 -19.19 7.08 -3.11
N THR A 221 -19.11 5.82 -2.68
CA THR A 221 -20.24 4.87 -2.76
C THR A 221 -21.10 4.92 -1.50
N ASN A 222 -22.42 4.83 -1.67
CA ASN A 222 -23.34 4.77 -0.53
C ASN A 222 -23.42 3.35 0.05
N GLN A 223 -23.90 3.22 1.29
CA GLN A 223 -24.09 1.92 1.95
C GLN A 223 -25.00 0.95 1.18
N ASN A 224 -25.93 1.47 0.37
CA ASN A 224 -26.95 0.68 -0.33
C ASN A 224 -26.57 0.32 -1.78
N ASP A 225 -25.44 0.83 -2.29
CA ASP A 225 -24.97 0.50 -3.62
C ASP A 225 -24.09 -0.76 -3.54
N ASP A 226 -24.21 -1.67 -4.52
CA ASP A 226 -23.34 -2.83 -4.65
C ASP A 226 -21.88 -2.38 -4.54
N THR A 227 -21.29 -2.61 -3.37
CA THR A 227 -19.96 -2.09 -3.06
C THR A 227 -18.99 -2.77 -4.01
N PHE A 228 -18.30 -1.98 -4.84
CA PHE A 228 -17.24 -2.49 -5.72
C PHE A 228 -16.24 -3.26 -4.86
N SER A 229 -16.09 -4.56 -5.11
CA SER A 229 -15.01 -5.32 -4.51
C SER A 229 -13.86 -5.34 -5.50
N PHE A 230 -12.65 -5.02 -5.03
CA PHE A 230 -11.46 -5.23 -5.83
C PHE A 230 -11.33 -6.73 -6.16
N ILE A 231 -11.50 -7.59 -5.15
CA ILE A 231 -11.40 -9.04 -5.31
C ILE A 231 -12.43 -9.58 -6.32
N ASP A 232 -13.69 -9.15 -6.23
CA ASP A 232 -14.76 -9.67 -7.10
C ASP A 232 -14.57 -9.27 -8.58
N ASN A 233 -13.87 -8.16 -8.85
CA ASN A 233 -13.73 -7.62 -10.21
C ASN A 233 -12.38 -7.93 -10.86
N PHE A 234 -11.29 -8.03 -10.08
CA PHE A 234 -9.93 -8.14 -10.62
C PHE A 234 -9.27 -9.51 -10.42
N LEU A 235 -9.61 -10.27 -9.36
CA LEU A 235 -8.99 -11.59 -9.17
C LEU A 235 -9.62 -12.64 -10.11
N PRO A 236 -8.82 -13.57 -10.66
CA PRO A 236 -9.33 -14.74 -11.36
C PRO A 236 -10.30 -15.55 -10.48
N ASN A 237 -11.32 -16.16 -11.08
CA ASN A 237 -12.33 -16.93 -10.35
C ASN A 237 -11.76 -18.10 -9.54
N THR A 238 -10.57 -18.60 -9.88
CA THR A 238 -9.84 -19.62 -9.13
C THR A 238 -9.38 -19.12 -7.77
N LEU A 239 -8.81 -17.91 -7.70
CA LEU A 239 -8.35 -17.28 -6.45
C LEU A 239 -9.51 -16.74 -5.60
N LYS A 240 -10.66 -16.40 -6.22
CA LYS A 240 -11.86 -16.02 -5.47
C LYS A 240 -12.39 -17.16 -4.59
N LYS A 241 -12.34 -18.40 -5.09
CA LYS A 241 -12.83 -19.57 -4.33
C LYS A 241 -12.00 -19.85 -3.07
N SER A 242 -10.69 -19.59 -3.09
CA SER A 242 -9.83 -19.77 -1.91
C SER A 242 -9.97 -18.65 -0.88
N LEU A 243 -10.42 -17.46 -1.29
CA LEU A 243 -10.60 -16.29 -0.42
C LEU A 243 -12.02 -16.16 0.15
N LYS A 244 -12.99 -16.94 -0.34
CA LYS A 244 -14.31 -17.05 0.29
C LYS A 244 -14.16 -17.91 1.55
N ILE A 245 -14.23 -17.26 2.71
CA ILE A 245 -14.44 -17.94 3.99
C ILE A 245 -15.75 -18.74 3.83
N PRO A 246 -15.77 -20.05 4.10
CA PRO A 246 -17.00 -20.83 4.02
C PRO A 246 -18.05 -20.18 4.92
N ASP A 247 -19.24 -19.96 4.38
CA ASP A 247 -20.39 -19.53 5.18
C ASP A 247 -20.58 -20.60 6.27
N ASN A 248 -20.19 -20.28 7.50
CA ASN A 248 -20.44 -21.15 8.64
C ASN A 248 -21.95 -21.35 8.75
N GLN A 249 -22.38 -22.60 8.51
CA GLN A 249 -23.68 -23.12 8.91
C GLN A 249 -23.78 -23.21 10.44
#